data_AF-A0A938GNW2-F1
#
_entry.id   AF-A0A938GNW2-F1
#
_cell.length_a   1.000
_cell.length_b   1.000
_cell.length_c   1.000
_cell.angle_alpha   90.00
_cell.angle_beta   90.00
_cell.angle_gamma   90.00
#
_symmetry.space_group_name_H-M   'P 1'
#
loop_
_entity.id
_entity.type
_entity.pdbx_description
1 polymer ?
#
loop_
_entity_poly.entity_id
_entity_poly.type
_entity_poly.pdbx_seq_one_letter_code
_entity_poly.pdbx_strand_id
1 'polypeptide(L)'
;MHILRVLAAFVSLGSLGLWLGLGAHTGWSRTSEEVRTLDEVTGIEGIGYRKAFKPGLDFLGAGIAAGGMLAGLSFLFARTKHRTS
;
A
#
# COMPACT_ATOMS: atom_id res chain seq x y z
N MET A 1 23.56 -6.77 -8.60
CA MET A 1 22.35 -7.62 -8.68
C MET A 1 21.21 -6.76 -9.19
N HIS A 2 20.83 -6.91 -10.46
CA HIS A 2 19.79 -6.09 -11.08
C HIS A 2 18.38 -6.51 -10.65
N ILE A 3 18.17 -7.78 -10.31
CA ILE A 3 16.86 -8.35 -9.97
C ILE A 3 16.23 -7.72 -8.71
N LEU A 4 17.05 -7.41 -7.70
CA LEU A 4 16.58 -6.81 -6.45
C LEU A 4 16.14 -5.35 -6.64
N ARG A 5 16.79 -4.64 -7.57
CA ARG A 5 16.40 -3.27 -7.96
C ARG A 5 15.11 -3.25 -8.76
N VAL A 6 14.93 -4.20 -9.69
CA VAL A 6 13.68 -4.36 -10.44
C VAL A 6 12.53 -4.70 -9.50
N LEU A 7 12.74 -5.62 -8.55
CA LEU A 7 11.73 -5.98 -7.57
C LEU A 7 11.36 -4.80 -6.65
N ALA A 8 12.36 -4.03 -6.19
CA ALA A 8 12.12 -2.82 -5.39
C ALA A 8 11.29 -1.78 -6.18
N ALA A 9 11.63 -1.53 -7.45
CA ALA A 9 10.86 -0.64 -8.30
C ALA A 9 9.41 -1.13 -8.50
N PHE A 10 9.22 -2.44 -8.71
CA PHE A 10 7.90 -3.03 -8.88
C PHE A 10 7.04 -2.91 -7.62
N VAL A 11 7.61 -3.15 -6.44
CA VAL A 11 6.91 -3.02 -5.16
C VAL A 11 6.53 -1.56 -4.89
N SER A 12 7.46 -0.62 -5.11
CA SER A 12 7.18 0.80 -4.90
C SER A 12 6.14 1.34 -5.88
N LEU A 13 6.26 1.03 -7.18
CA LEU A 13 5.30 1.47 -8.20
C LEU A 13 3.94 0.78 -8.02
N GLY A 14 3.91 -0.51 -7.68
CA GLY A 14 2.67 -1.23 -7.41
C GLY A 14 1.95 -0.69 -6.18
N SER A 15 2.67 -0.37 -5.11
CA SER A 15 2.09 0.25 -3.91
C SER A 15 1.53 1.65 -4.19
N LEU A 16 2.28 2.48 -4.93
CA LEU A 16 1.80 3.79 -5.40
C LEU A 16 0.56 3.68 -6.29
N GLY A 17 0.57 2.76 -7.25
CA GLY A 17 -0.54 2.53 -8.16
C GLY A 17 -1.81 2.05 -7.44
N LEU A 18 -1.67 1.15 -6.48
CA LEU A 18 -2.79 0.68 -5.64
C LEU A 18 -3.32 1.80 -4.74
N TRP A 19 -2.45 2.62 -4.15
CA TRP A 19 -2.87 3.75 -3.31
C TRP A 19 -3.64 4.80 -4.12
N LEU A 20 -3.13 5.17 -5.29
CA LEU A 20 -3.81 6.10 -6.20
C LEU A 20 -5.13 5.52 -6.74
N GLY A 21 -5.13 4.25 -7.15
CA GLY A 21 -6.29 3.60 -7.77
C GLY A 21 -7.46 3.33 -6.81
N LEU A 22 -7.19 3.06 -5.54
CA LEU A 22 -8.24 2.79 -4.53
C LEU A 22 -8.67 4.07 -3.77
N GLY A 23 -8.27 5.25 -4.25
CA GLY A 23 -8.87 6.52 -3.85
C GLY A 23 -7.93 7.49 -3.12
N ALA A 24 -6.62 7.23 -3.09
CA ALA A 24 -5.60 8.10 -2.49
C ALA A 24 -5.99 8.59 -1.09
N HIS A 25 -6.53 7.68 -0.28
CA HIS A 25 -7.02 8.04 1.04
C HIS A 25 -5.83 8.42 1.93
N THR A 26 -5.80 9.68 2.38
CA THR A 26 -4.72 10.25 3.19
C THR A 26 -4.83 9.89 4.67
N GLY A 27 -5.93 9.25 5.09
CA GLY A 27 -6.11 8.67 6.42
C GLY A 27 -5.61 7.23 6.52
N TRP A 28 -5.88 6.59 7.66
CA TRP A 28 -5.58 5.17 7.90
C TRP A 28 -6.37 4.23 6.99
N SER A 29 -5.79 3.06 6.68
CA SER A 29 -6.41 2.01 5.90
C SER A 29 -7.73 1.58 6.53
N ARG A 30 -8.80 1.62 5.73
CA ARG A 30 -10.13 1.13 6.15
C ARG A 30 -10.49 -0.09 5.32
N THR A 31 -10.90 -1.15 5.99
CA THR A 31 -11.38 -2.41 5.39
C THR A 31 -12.90 -2.51 5.34
N SER A 32 -13.59 -1.56 5.99
CA SER A 32 -15.05 -1.46 6.05
C SER A 32 -15.46 -0.01 5.79
N GLU A 33 -16.41 0.18 4.87
CA GLU A 33 -17.05 1.46 4.62
C GLU A 33 -18.49 1.42 5.17
N GLU A 34 -18.81 2.44 5.95
CA GLU A 34 -20.14 2.67 6.48
C GLU A 34 -21.03 3.17 5.34
N VAL A 35 -21.87 2.28 4.82
CA VAL A 35 -22.87 2.59 3.82
C VAL A 35 -24.18 2.82 4.56
N ARG A 36 -24.66 4.07 4.55
CA ARG A 36 -26.02 4.38 4.99
C ARG A 36 -26.98 3.68 4.04
N THR A 37 -27.52 2.56 4.49
CA THR A 37 -28.54 1.84 3.75
C THR A 37 -29.86 2.39 4.23
N LEU A 38 -30.52 3.19 3.40
CA LEU A 38 -31.90 3.59 3.64
C LEU A 38 -32.74 2.33 3.53
N ASP A 39 -33.36 1.92 4.63
CA ASP A 39 -34.38 0.88 4.58
C ASP A 39 -35.60 1.46 3.87
N GLU A 40 -35.82 1.00 2.64
CA GLU A 40 -36.86 1.48 1.72
C GLU A 40 -38.29 1.26 2.28
N VAL A 41 -38.43 0.39 3.29
CA VAL A 41 -39.72 0.03 3.90
C VAL A 41 -40.02 0.82 5.17
N THR A 42 -38.99 1.18 5.95
CA THR A 42 -39.17 1.84 7.26
C THR A 42 -38.65 3.29 7.31
N GLY A 43 -37.84 3.72 6.35
CA GLY A 43 -37.27 5.08 6.29
C GLY A 43 -36.21 5.37 7.37
N ILE A 44 -35.76 4.35 8.11
CA ILE A 44 -34.74 4.48 9.15
C ILE A 44 -33.35 4.31 8.50
N GLU A 45 -32.41 5.19 8.82
CA GLU A 45 -31.00 5.03 8.40
C GLU A 45 -30.40 3.80 9.09
N GLY A 46 -30.31 2.68 8.36
CA GLY A 46 -29.57 1.51 8.80
C GLY A 46 -28.08 1.71 8.53
N ILE A 47 -27.25 1.56 9.56
CA ILE A 47 -25.80 1.58 9.44
C ILE A 47 -25.35 0.24 8.82
N GLY A 48 -25.24 0.18 7.49
CA GLY A 48 -24.79 -1.00 6.77
C GLY A 48 -23.27 -0.97 6.60
N TYR A 49 -22.55 -1.98 7.06
CA TYR A 49 -21.11 -2.07 6.80
C TYR A 49 -20.87 -2.84 5.50
N ARG A 50 -20.35 -2.17 4.46
CA ARG A 50 -19.87 -2.84 3.24
C ARG A 50 -18.37 -3.06 3.36
N LYS A 51 -17.92 -4.25 2.95
CA LYS A 51 -16.49 -4.50 2.74
C LYS A 51 -15.99 -3.63 1.60
N ALA A 52 -15.20 -2.63 1.92
CA ALA A 52 -14.50 -1.78 0.97
C ALA A 52 -13.09 -1.57 1.51
N PHE A 53 -12.10 -2.00 0.73
CA PHE A 53 -10.70 -1.79 1.09
C PHE A 53 -10.26 -0.45 0.51
N LYS A 54 -9.95 0.50 1.40
CA LYS A 54 -9.36 1.79 1.07
C LYS A 54 -7.97 1.83 1.69
N PRO A 55 -6.89 1.60 0.92
CA PRO A 55 -5.53 1.64 1.42
C PRO A 55 -5.20 3.07 1.83
N GLY A 56 -4.76 3.20 3.08
CA GLY A 56 -4.40 4.48 3.66
C GLY A 56 -2.94 4.83 3.48
N LEU A 57 -2.54 5.89 4.17
CA LEU A 57 -1.15 6.35 4.21
C LEU A 57 -0.21 5.32 4.86
N ASP A 58 -0.73 4.50 5.77
CA ASP A 58 -0.02 3.39 6.41
C ASP A 58 0.36 2.30 5.41
N PHE A 59 -0.51 1.99 4.43
CA PHE A 59 -0.22 1.02 3.39
C PHE A 59 0.85 1.54 2.42
N LEU A 60 0.73 2.81 2.02
CA LEU A 60 1.73 3.47 1.18
C LEU A 60 3.08 3.59 1.91
N GLY A 61 3.07 4.02 3.16
CA GLY A 61 4.26 4.15 4.01
C GLY A 61 4.96 2.82 4.20
N ALA A 62 4.22 1.73 4.47
CA ALA A 62 4.76 0.38 4.55
C ALA A 62 5.40 -0.07 3.22
N GLY A 63 4.75 0.22 2.09
CA GLY A 63 5.28 -0.11 0.75
C GLY A 63 6.56 0.64 0.41
N ILE A 64 6.63 1.94 0.72
CA ILE A 64 7.83 2.76 0.54
C ILE A 64 8.95 2.30 1.48
N ALA A 65 8.64 2.04 2.75
CA ALA A 65 9.61 1.56 3.73
C ALA A 65 10.20 0.20 3.31
N ALA A 66 9.37 -0.74 2.87
CA ALA A 66 9.81 -2.02 2.35
C ALA A 66 10.70 -1.85 1.10
N GLY A 67 10.26 -1.03 0.13
CA GLY A 67 11.05 -0.73 -1.08
C GLY A 67 12.40 -0.10 -0.76
N GLY A 68 12.43 0.87 0.17
CA GLY A 68 13.64 1.52 0.66
C GLY A 68 14.58 0.54 1.38
N MET A 69 14.04 -0.37 2.19
CA MET A 69 14.81 -1.40 2.87
C MET A 69 15.45 -2.38 1.88
N LEU A 70 14.71 -2.83 0.86
CA LEU A 70 15.24 -3.67 -0.20
C LEU A 70 16.35 -2.96 -1.01
N ALA A 71 16.14 -1.68 -1.33
CA ALA A 71 17.15 -0.87 -2.02
C ALA A 71 18.41 -0.68 -1.16
N GLY A 72 18.24 -0.35 0.13
CA GLY A 72 19.34 -0.20 1.08
C GLY A 72 20.16 -1.49 1.23
N LEU A 73 19.50 -2.63 1.40
CA LEU A 73 20.13 -3.95 1.41
C LEU A 73 20.88 -4.20 0.09
N SER A 74 20.28 -3.87 -1.06
CA SER A 74 20.96 -4.00 -2.36
C SER A 74 22.27 -3.22 -2.44
N PHE A 75 22.34 -2.03 -1.85
CA PHE A 75 23.57 -1.22 -1.85
C PHE A 75 24.62 -1.78 -0.89
N LEU A 76 24.21 -2.27 0.28
CA LEU A 76 25.12 -2.92 1.24
C LEU A 76 25.78 -4.16 0.62
N PHE A 77 25.00 -5.06 -0.01
CA PHE A 77 25.55 -6.25 -0.66
C PHE A 77 26.36 -5.94 -1.93
N ALA A 78 26.01 -4.90 -2.68
CA ALA A 78 26.82 -4.47 -3.83
C ALA A 78 28.20 -3.97 -3.42
N ARG A 79 28.31 -3.34 -2.25
CA ARG A 79 29.59 -2.84 -1.70
C ARG A 79 30.50 -3.98 -1.23
N THR A 80 29.93 -5.06 -0.71
CA THR A 80 30.68 -6.26 -0.31
C THR A 80 31.35 -6.95 -1.50
N LYS A 81 30.68 -6.98 -2.68
CA LYS A 81 31.23 -7.59 -3.89
C LYS A 81 32.44 -6.85 -4.47
N HIS A 82 32.60 -5.56 -4.16
CA HIS A 82 33.68 -4.72 -4.67
C HIS A 82 34.94 -4.72 -3.77
N ARG A 83 34.91 -5.42 -2.63
CA ARG A 83 36.01 -5.46 -1.64
C ARG A 83 36.85 -6.74 -1.72
N THR A 84 36.60 -7.61 -2.70
CA THR A 84 37.34 -8.84 -2.96
C THR A 84 37.75 -8.95 -4.42
N SER A 85 38.43 -7.92 -4.94
CA SER A 85 39.20 -8.00 -6.18
C SER A 85 40.59 -7.43 -5.95
#